data_AF-A0A7C6IMS4-F1
#
_entry.id   AF-A0A7C6IMS4-F1
#
_cell.length_a   1.000
_cell.length_b   1.000
_cell.length_c   1.000
_cell.angle_alpha   90.00
_cell.angle_beta   90.00
_cell.angle_gamma   90.00
#
_symmetry.space_group_name_H-M   'P 1'
#
loop_
_entity.id
_entity.type
_entity.pdbx_description
1 polymer ?
#
loop_
_entity_poly.entity_id
_entity_poly.type
_entity_poly.pdbx_seq_one_letter_code
_entity_poly.pdbx_strand_id
1 'polypeptide(L)' 'MTMDVEPPKQWQRLKINFVVKMPLEPRRKIKRLLRMGDEYMQKGEQQLATFCYKLSRRLAREVGTVHLLKKIEERML' A
#
# COMPACT_ATOMS: atom_id res chain seq x y z
N MET A 1 2.35 27.12 -18.96
CA MET A 1 3.32 26.02 -19.07
C MET A 1 3.29 25.27 -17.76
N THR A 2 2.50 24.21 -17.68
CA THR A 2 2.43 23.30 -16.53
C THR A 2 3.78 22.62 -16.41
N MET A 3 4.53 22.96 -15.38
CA MET A 3 5.82 22.33 -15.11
C MET A 3 5.55 20.86 -14.80
N ASP A 4 5.84 20.07 -15.82
CA ASP A 4 5.96 18.62 -15.85
C ASP A 4 6.88 18.15 -14.71
N VAL A 5 6.62 16.93 -14.21
CA VAL A 5 7.37 16.19 -13.18
C VAL A 5 7.00 16.51 -11.72
N GLU A 6 5.80 16.09 -11.30
CA GLU A 6 5.60 15.69 -9.90
C GLU A 6 6.54 14.51 -9.62
N PRO A 7 7.52 14.59 -8.70
CA PRO A 7 8.59 13.60 -8.58
C PRO A 7 8.01 12.21 -8.32
N PRO A 8 7.99 11.32 -9.32
CA PRO A 8 7.23 10.09 -9.21
C PRO A 8 8.06 9.09 -8.40
N LYS A 9 7.41 8.39 -7.47
CA LYS A 9 7.90 7.21 -6.72
C LYS A 9 8.64 7.41 -5.39
N GLN A 10 9.40 8.48 -5.16
CA GLN A 10 10.15 8.61 -3.88
C GLN A 10 9.29 9.10 -2.70
N TRP A 11 8.50 10.15 -2.91
CA TRP A 11 7.63 10.72 -1.87
C TRP A 11 6.51 9.76 -1.45
N GLN A 12 5.96 8.99 -2.39
CA GLN A 12 4.94 7.99 -2.11
C GLN A 12 5.54 6.79 -1.34
N ARG A 13 6.76 6.36 -1.67
CA ARG A 13 7.51 5.37 -0.87
C ARG A 13 7.78 5.86 0.54
N LEU A 14 8.17 7.13 0.71
CA LEU A 14 8.38 7.72 2.03
C LEU A 14 7.07 7.78 2.83
N LYS A 15 5.96 8.18 2.21
CA LYS A 15 4.62 8.12 2.83
C LYS A 15 4.26 6.72 3.30
N ILE A 16 4.48 5.72 2.45
CA ILE A 16 4.22 4.32 2.76
C ILE A 16 5.10 3.86 3.93
N ASN A 17 6.39 4.18 3.91
CA ASN A 17 7.33 3.83 4.98
C ASN A 17 6.98 4.53 6.30
N PHE A 18 6.48 5.76 6.24
CA PHE A 18 5.99 6.49 7.40
C PHE A 18 4.78 5.81 8.05
N VAL A 19 3.81 5.36 7.23
CA VAL A 19 2.65 4.58 7.71
C VAL A 19 3.09 3.27 8.38
N VAL A 20 4.11 2.60 7.85
CA VAL A 20 4.66 1.37 8.43
C VAL A 20 5.41 1.64 9.74
N LYS A 21 6.17 2.73 9.84
CA LYS A 21 6.92 3.11 11.05
C LYS A 21 6.05 3.65 12.19
N MET A 22 4.88 4.19 11.89
CA MET A 22 4.00 4.78 12.90
C MET A 22 3.50 3.70 13.89
N PRO A 23 3.37 3.96 15.21
CA PRO A 23 2.90 2.96 16.19
C PRO A 23 1.37 2.78 16.14
N LEU A 24 0.81 2.53 14.94
CA LEU A 24 -0.58 2.13 14.78
C LEU A 24 -0.73 0.62 14.85
N GLU A 25 -1.93 0.19 15.29
CA GLU A 25 -2.32 -1.21 15.22
C GLU A 25 -2.06 -1.79 13.81
N PRO A 26 -1.44 -2.97 13.72
CA PRO A 26 -1.07 -3.57 12.45
C PRO A 26 -2.26 -3.72 11.48
N ARG A 27 -3.45 -4.03 12.01
CA ARG A 27 -4.69 -4.11 11.21
C ARG A 27 -5.06 -2.78 10.55
N ARG A 28 -4.86 -1.66 11.24
CA ARG A 28 -5.11 -0.31 10.69
C ARG A 28 -4.10 0.04 9.60
N LYS A 29 -2.83 -0.35 9.75
CA LYS A 29 -1.79 -0.17 8.71
C LYS A 29 -2.16 -0.94 7.43
N ILE A 30 -2.54 -2.21 7.57
CA ILE A 30 -2.95 -3.05 6.44
C ILE A 30 -4.13 -2.43 5.69
N LYS A 31 -5.18 -2.01 6.42
CA LYS A 31 -6.34 -1.32 5.79
C LYS A 31 -5.94 -0.04 5.07
N ARG A 32 -5.04 0.75 5.65
CA ARG A 32 -4.58 2.02 5.05
C ARG A 32 -3.75 1.76 3.79
N LEU A 33 -2.86 0.76 3.80
CA LEU A 33 -2.08 0.36 2.63
C LEU A 33 -2.95 -0.22 1.52
N LEU A 34 -3.96 -1.03 1.85
CA LEU A 34 -4.96 -1.52 0.90
C LEU A 34 -5.66 -0.36 0.20
N ARG A 35 -6.18 0.61 0.97
CA ARG A 35 -6.85 1.79 0.44
C ARG A 35 -5.95 2.62 -0.46
N MET A 36 -4.69 2.84 -0.06
CA MET A 36 -3.71 3.50 -0.93
C MET A 36 -3.47 2.71 -2.21
N GLY A 37 -3.43 1.37 -2.13
CA GLY A 37 -3.34 0.49 -3.29
C GLY A 37 -4.48 0.69 -4.28
N ASP A 38 -5.73 0.72 -3.80
CA ASP A 38 -6.91 1.00 -4.62
C ASP A 38 -6.86 2.40 -5.25
N GLU A 39 -6.43 3.42 -4.48
CA GLU A 39 -6.29 4.79 -4.99
C GLU A 39 -5.23 4.88 -6.09
N TYR A 40 -4.09 4.22 -5.93
CA TYR A 40 -3.06 4.16 -6.98
C TYR A 40 -3.54 3.39 -8.20
N MET A 41 -4.30 2.31 -8.00
CA MET A 41 -4.85 1.55 -9.13
C MET A 41 -5.84 2.39 -9.94
N GLN A 42 -6.74 3.13 -9.25
CA GLN A 42 -7.67 4.07 -9.90
C GLN A 42 -6.96 5.21 -10.62
N LYS A 43 -5.78 5.62 -10.16
CA LYS A 43 -4.93 6.62 -10.82
C LYS A 43 -4.12 6.05 -12.00
N GLY A 44 -4.20 4.75 -12.29
CA GLY A 44 -3.39 4.07 -13.31
C GLY A 44 -1.95 3.76 -12.88
N GLU A 45 -1.58 4.06 -11.63
CA GLU A 45 -0.26 3.85 -11.06
C GLU A 45 -0.09 2.40 -10.55
N GLN A 46 -0.15 1.43 -11.47
CA GLN A 46 -0.13 0.00 -11.15
C GLN A 46 1.12 -0.44 -10.34
N GLN A 47 2.27 0.20 -10.58
CA GLN A 47 3.52 -0.12 -9.84
C GLN A 47 3.38 0.20 -8.35
N LEU A 48 2.76 1.33 -8.01
CA LEU A 48 2.55 1.74 -6.62
C LEU A 48 1.42 0.96 -5.95
N ALA A 49 0.36 0.66 -6.70
CA ALA A 49 -0.71 -0.22 -6.23
C ALA A 49 -0.15 -1.58 -5.82
N THR A 50 0.63 -2.20 -6.71
CA THR A 50 1.31 -3.48 -6.46
C THR A 50 2.24 -3.40 -5.25
N PHE A 51 2.99 -2.31 -5.10
CA PHE A 51 3.87 -2.11 -3.95
C PHE A 51 3.08 -2.02 -2.63
N CYS A 52 1.96 -1.30 -2.62
CA CYS A 52 1.07 -1.20 -1.46
C CYS A 52 0.46 -2.56 -1.08
N TYR A 53 0.02 -3.33 -2.08
CA TYR A 53 -0.51 -4.67 -1.83
C TYR A 53 0.56 -5.62 -1.29
N LYS A 54 1.80 -5.60 -1.83
CA LYS A 54 2.91 -6.42 -1.34
C LYS A 54 3.25 -6.12 0.13
N LEU A 55 3.29 -4.85 0.50
CA LEU A 55 3.50 -4.43 1.89
C LEU A 55 2.34 -4.84 2.80
N SER A 56 1.10 -4.68 2.33
CA SER A 56 -0.09 -5.14 3.07
C SER A 56 -0.03 -6.64 3.36
N ARG A 57 0.37 -7.44 2.36
CA ARG A 57 0.54 -8.90 2.50
C ARG A 57 1.62 -9.26 3.51
N ARG A 58 2.76 -8.56 3.48
CA ARG A 58 3.86 -8.78 4.44
C ARG A 58 3.41 -8.53 5.88
N LEU A 59 2.76 -7.39 6.12
CA LEU A 59 2.20 -7.05 7.44
C LEU A 59 1.11 -8.04 7.88
N ALA A 60 0.24 -8.47 6.97
CA ALA A 60 -0.78 -9.47 7.28
C ALA A 60 -0.17 -10.82 7.69
N ARG A 61 0.96 -11.23 7.08
CA ARG A 61 1.73 -12.40 7.51
C ARG A 61 2.36 -12.22 8.88
N GLU A 62 3.04 -11.10 9.12
CA GLU A 62 3.71 -10.82 10.41
C GLU A 62 2.72 -10.81 11.59
N VAL A 63 1.48 -10.40 11.34
CA VAL A 63 0.43 -10.28 12.38
C VAL A 63 -0.42 -11.55 12.45
N GLY A 64 -0.13 -12.56 11.61
CA GLY A 64 -0.88 -13.82 11.57
C GLY A 64 -2.34 -13.67 11.13
N THR A 65 -2.69 -12.63 10.37
CA THR A 65 -4.08 -12.37 9.98
C THR A 65 -4.41 -13.00 8.63
N VAL A 66 -4.61 -14.33 8.63
CA VAL A 66 -4.88 -15.15 7.43
C VAL A 66 -6.09 -14.66 6.63
N HIS A 67 -7.15 -14.20 7.32
CA HIS A 67 -8.34 -13.67 6.66
C HIS A 67 -8.07 -12.39 5.84
N LEU A 68 -7.25 -11.47 6.37
CA LEU A 68 -6.84 -10.27 5.64
C LEU A 68 -5.89 -10.62 4.49
N LEU A 69 -5.02 -11.61 4.69
CA LEU A 69 -4.10 -12.08 3.66
C LEU A 69 -4.85 -12.58 2.43
N LYS A 70 -5.85 -13.46 2.63
CA LYS A 70 -6.68 -14.00 1.54
C LYS A 70 -7.34 -12.87 0.73
N LYS A 71 -7.89 -11.87 1.42
CA LYS A 71 -8.52 -10.70 0.78
C LYS A 71 -7.53 -9.84 -0.03
N ILE A 72 -6.27 -9.77 0.39
CA ILE A 72 -5.22 -9.06 -0.34
C ILE A 72 -4.82 -9.86 -1.59
N GLU A 73 -4.70 -11.18 -1.46
CA GLU A 73 -4.35 -12.06 -2.58
C GLU A 73 -5.43 -12.07 -3.67
N GLU A 74 -6.71 -12.06 -3.29
CA GLU A 74 -7.83 -11.91 -4.25
C GLU A 74 -7.80 -10.60 -5.05
N ARG A 75 -7.14 -9.55 -4.52
CA ARG A 75 -6.99 -8.26 -5.22
C ARG A 75 -5.72 -8.16 -6.05
N MET A 76 -4.79 -9.10 -5.87
CA MET A 76 -3.55 -9.19 -6.66
C MET A 76 -3.69 -10.13 -7.85
N LEU A 77 -4.68 -11.03 -7.83
CA LEU A 77 -5.11 -11.89 -8.93
C LEU A 77 -5.84 -11.07 -9.99
#